data_AF-A0A5K1FUU3-F1
#
_entry.id   AF-A0A5K1FUU3-F1
#
_cell.length_a   1.000
_cell.length_b   1.000
_cell.length_c   1.000
_cell.angle_alpha   90.00
_cell.angle_beta   90.00
_cell.angle_gamma   90.00
#
_symmetry.space_group_name_H-M   'P 1'
#
loop_
_entity.id
_entity.type
_entity.pdbx_description
1 polymer ?
#
loop_
_entity_poly.entity_id
_entity_poly.type
_entity_poly.pdbx_seq_one_letter_code
_entity_poly.pdbx_strand_id
1 'polypeptide(L)' 'TLNDKYRFAMENVRELRALGCRVGHGIDVKTMTSNVLLCLCYLKFDRIVFNFPHAGFEYPEEDVRQI' A
#
# COMPACT_ATOMS: atom_id res chain seq x y z
N THR A 1 -4.16 -1.65 11.05
CA THR A 1 -4.56 -1.91 9.65
C THR A 1 -4.39 -0.64 8.83
N LEU A 2 -4.47 -0.70 7.49
CA LEU A 2 -4.24 0.49 6.64
C LEU A 2 -5.17 1.67 7.00
N ASN A 3 -6.42 1.37 7.38
CA ASN A 3 -7.41 2.36 7.84
C ASN A 3 -7.07 3.01 9.18
N ASP A 4 -6.32 2.33 10.05
CA ASP A 4 -6.00 2.87 11.38
C ASP A 4 -4.86 3.89 11.32
N LYS A 5 -4.06 3.87 10.24
CA LYS A 5 -2.92 4.77 10.05
C LYS A 5 -3.21 5.93 9.09
N TYR A 6 -4.10 5.71 8.12
CA TYR A 6 -4.39 6.67 7.07
C TYR A 6 -5.90 6.80 6.90
N ARG A 7 -6.43 7.97 7.25
CA ARG A 7 -7.87 8.28 7.20
C ARG A 7 -8.51 8.01 5.83
N PHE A 8 -7.79 8.32 4.75
CA PHE A 8 -8.29 8.18 3.38
C PHE A 8 -7.82 6.89 2.69
N ALA A 9 -7.26 5.93 3.43
CA ALA A 9 -6.72 4.68 2.89
C ALA A 9 -7.67 3.98 1.91
N MET A 10 -8.90 3.72 2.34
CA MET A 10 -9.86 2.95 1.55
C MET A 10 -10.47 3.74 0.40
N GLU A 11 -10.59 5.07 0.54
CA GLU A 11 -11.04 5.95 -0.54
C GLU A 11 -10.01 5.97 -1.67
N ASN A 12 -8.73 6.16 -1.34
CA ASN A 12 -7.62 6.10 -2.32
C ASN A 12 -7.55 4.73 -3.01
N VAL A 13 -7.72 3.64 -2.27
CA VAL A 13 -7.75 2.28 -2.84
C VAL A 13 -8.93 2.12 -3.82
N ARG A 14 -10.11 2.67 -3.50
CA ARG A 14 -11.28 2.62 -4.37
C ARG A 14 -11.06 3.43 -5.65
N GLU A 15 -10.52 4.64 -5.53
CA GLU A 15 -10.24 5.50 -6.67
C GLU A 15 -9.22 4.86 -7.62
N LEU A 16 -8.12 4.33 -7.10
CA LEU A 16 -7.12 3.62 -7.91
C LEU A 16 -7.72 2.42 -8.66
N ARG A 17 -8.63 1.66 -8.03
CA ARG A 17 -9.34 0.58 -8.72
C ARG A 17 -10.26 1.11 -9.82
N ALA A 18 -10.97 2.22 -9.56
CA ALA A 18 -11.85 2.85 -10.54
C ALA A 18 -11.06 3.37 -11.77
N LEU A 19 -9.82 3.81 -11.56
CA LEU A 19 -8.88 4.18 -12.63
C LEU A 19 -8.24 2.98 -13.37
N GLY A 20 -8.64 1.74 -13.03
CA GLY A 20 -8.14 0.52 -13.67
C GLY A 20 -6.83 -0.01 -13.09
N CYS A 21 -6.33 0.54 -11.98
CA CYS A 21 -5.11 0.03 -11.36
C CYS A 21 -5.35 -1.32 -10.66
N ARG A 22 -4.35 -2.21 -10.76
CA ARG A 22 -4.29 -3.41 -9.92
C ARG A 22 -3.77 -3.03 -8.54
N VAL A 23 -4.68 -2.90 -7.56
CA VAL A 23 -4.34 -2.53 -6.18
C VAL A 23 -4.26 -3.77 -5.29
N GLY A 24 -3.09 -4.01 -4.68
CA GLY A 24 -2.87 -5.01 -3.64
C GLY A 24 -2.49 -4.34 -2.31
N HIS A 25 -3.03 -4.82 -1.20
CA HIS A 25 -2.71 -4.32 0.15
C HIS A 25 -2.18 -5.47 1.03
N GLY A 26 -1.35 -5.15 2.03
CA GLY A 26 -0.81 -6.15 2.97
C GLY A 26 0.21 -7.11 2.36
N ILE A 27 0.80 -6.74 1.23
CA ILE A 27 1.87 -7.52 0.60
C ILE A 27 3.18 -7.17 1.27
N ASP A 28 3.80 -8.15 1.93
CA ASP A 28 5.18 -8.01 2.39
C ASP A 28 6.12 -8.17 1.20
N VAL A 29 6.94 -7.14 0.96
CA VAL A 29 7.95 -7.09 -0.11
C VAL A 29 8.88 -8.32 -0.06
N LYS A 30 9.18 -8.85 1.13
CA LYS A 30 10.02 -10.05 1.30
C LYS A 30 9.33 -11.33 0.84
N THR A 31 8.00 -11.35 0.80
CA THR A 31 7.20 -12.53 0.44
C THR A 31 6.60 -12.45 -0.95
N MET A 32 6.65 -11.27 -1.59
CA MET A 32 6.07 -11.02 -2.90
C MET A 32 6.69 -11.86 -4.03
N THR A 33 7.94 -12.31 -3.87
CA THR A 33 8.66 -13.19 -4.81
C THR A 33 8.39 -14.67 -4.60
N SER A 34 8.09 -15.08 -3.37
CA SER A 34 8.03 -16.50 -2.98
C SER A 34 6.61 -17.07 -2.96
N ASN A 35 5.59 -16.21 -2.92
CA ASN A 35 4.21 -16.64 -2.79
C ASN A 35 3.53 -16.73 -4.17
N VAL A 36 3.14 -17.94 -4.57
CA VAL A 36 2.55 -18.25 -5.90
C VAL A 36 1.22 -17.51 -6.14
N LEU A 37 0.53 -17.07 -5.09
CA LEU A 37 -0.67 -16.22 -5.19
C LEU A 37 -0.34 -14.77 -5.61
N LEU A 38 0.90 -14.34 -5.43
CA LEU A 38 1.39 -12.98 -5.68
C LEU A 38 2.38 -12.97 -6.86
N CYS A 39 2.06 -13.68 -7.96
CA CYS A 39 2.76 -13.66 -9.26
C CYS A 39 3.03 -12.27 -9.87
N LEU A 40 2.85 -11.18 -9.12
CA LEU A 40 3.31 -9.83 -9.35
C LEU A 40 4.74 -9.80 -9.92
N CYS A 41 5.66 -10.65 -9.44
CA CYS A 41 7.04 -10.69 -9.96
C CYS A 41 7.13 -11.12 -11.44
N TYR A 42 6.12 -11.82 -11.94
CA TYR A 42 6.02 -12.26 -13.33
C TYR A 42 5.17 -11.31 -14.19
N LEU A 43 4.62 -10.25 -13.58
CA LEU A 43 3.79 -9.26 -14.26
C LEU A 43 4.64 -8.04 -14.61
N LYS A 44 4.45 -7.51 -15.82
CA LYS A 44 4.94 -6.17 -16.17
C LYS A 44 3.98 -5.13 -15.61
N PHE A 45 4.53 -4.10 -14.99
CA PHE A 45 3.80 -2.94 -14.52
C PHE A 45 4.36 -1.70 -15.21
N ASP A 46 3.48 -0.79 -15.64
CA ASP A 46 3.88 0.53 -16.13
C ASP A 46 4.36 1.44 -15.00
N ARG A 47 3.83 1.24 -13.78
CA ARG A 47 4.19 1.98 -12.57
C ARG A 47 3.96 1.13 -11.33
N ILE A 48 4.93 1.12 -10.42
CA ILE A 48 4.81 0.51 -9.09
C ILE A 48 4.95 1.62 -8.05
N VAL A 49 3.97 1.72 -7.15
CA VAL A 49 3.99 2.68 -6.03
C VAL A 49 4.00 1.88 -4.74
N PHE A 50 5.11 1.96 -4.00
CA PHE A 50 5.20 1.39 -2.66
C PHE A 50 4.83 2.46 -1.64
N ASN A 51 3.76 2.22 -0.89
CA ASN A 51 3.48 2.98 0.32
C ASN A 51 4.14 2.25 1.49
N PHE A 52 5.45 2.41 1.62
CA PHE A 52 6.13 1.97 2.85
C PHE A 52 5.55 2.80 4.00
N PRO A 53 5.31 2.20 5.19
CA PRO A 53 5.08 3.02 6.36
C PRO A 53 6.24 4.01 6.40
N HIS A 54 5.89 5.29 6.41
CA HIS A 54 6.82 6.39 6.40
C HIS A 54 7.77 6.11 7.59
N ALA A 55 9.00 5.66 7.28
CA ALA A 55 9.83 5.01 8.28
C ALA A 55 10.24 6.06 9.31
N GLY A 56 9.89 5.83 10.58
CA GLY A 56 10.19 6.76 11.68
C GLY A 56 9.00 7.47 12.31
N PHE A 57 7.75 7.21 11.88
CA PHE A 57 6.57 7.80 12.51
C PHE A 57 5.80 6.80 13.37
N GLU A 58 5.54 7.17 14.62
CA GLU A 58 4.86 6.33 15.63
C GLU A 58 3.34 6.52 15.65
N TYR A 59 2.83 7.66 15.17
CA TYR A 59 1.42 8.04 15.26
C TYR A 59 0.70 7.93 13.90
N PRO A 60 -0.61 8.19 13.83
CA PRO A 60 -1.32 8.43 12.57
C PRO A 60 -0.92 9.76 11.92
N GLU A 61 -1.01 9.86 10.59
CA GLU A 61 -0.60 11.04 9.81
C GLU A 61 -1.23 12.37 10.28
N GLU A 62 -2.47 12.32 10.78
CA GLU A 62 -3.22 13.49 11.26
C GLU A 62 -2.91 13.86 12.72
N ASP A 63 -2.09 13.07 13.41
CA ASP A 63 -1.72 13.31 14.80
C ASP A 63 -0.64 14.38 14.88
N VAL A 64 -0.92 15.44 15.63
CA VAL A 64 0.01 16.56 15.86
C VAL A 64 1.29 16.15 16.58
N ARG A 65 1.33 14.97 17.22
CA ARG A 65 2.56 14.41 17.82
C ARG A 65 3.53 13.82 16.80
N GLN A 66 3.12 13.78 15.54
CA GLN A 66 3.92 13.26 14.44
C GLN A 66 4.87 14.31 13.82
N ILE A 67 4.71 15.60 14.15
CA ILE A 67 5.50 16.75 13.69
C ILE A 67 6.46 17.28 14.74
#